data_AF-A0A8T6IU81-F1
#
_entry.id   AF-A0A8T6IU81-F1
#
_cell.length_a   1.000
_cell.length_b   1.000
_cell.length_c   1.000
_cell.angle_alpha   90.00
_cell.angle_beta   90.00
_cell.angle_gamma   90.00
#
_symmetry.space_group_name_H-M   'P 1'
#
loop_
_entity.id
_entity.type
_entity.pdbx_description
1 polymer ?
#
loop_
_entity_poly.entity_id
_entity_poly.type
_entity_poly.pdbx_seq_one_letter_code
_entity_poly.pdbx_strand_id
1 'polypeptide(L)' 'MVGGRTAAVVAGAFCLSSNHAGRADHVQLGGAGWICDPDGVVLALTDADRPFITLDLDLARAESAKSAYPRYVDDSPL' A
#
# COMPACT_ATOMS: atom_id res chain seq x y z
N MET A 1 -8.42 -4.17 4.17
CA MET A 1 -7.33 -3.17 4.15
C MET A 1 -7.82 -1.90 3.47
N VAL A 2 -8.48 -1.01 4.22
CA VAL A 2 -8.89 0.31 3.72
C VAL A 2 -7.85 1.35 4.13
N GLY A 3 -7.46 1.36 5.41
CA GLY A 3 -6.48 2.31 5.94
C GLY A 3 -5.12 2.30 5.22
N GLY A 4 -4.60 1.13 4.84
CA GLY A 4 -3.33 1.03 4.09
C GLY A 4 -3.42 1.66 2.69
N ARG A 5 -4.56 1.51 2.00
CA ARG A 5 -4.79 2.15 0.69
C ARG A 5 -4.94 3.66 0.85
N THR A 6 -5.70 4.10 1.84
CA THR A 6 -5.85 5.52 2.16
C THR A 6 -4.51 6.16 2.51
N ALA A 7 -3.67 5.50 3.30
CA ALA A 7 -2.33 5.98 3.63
C ALA A 7 -1.45 6.12 2.38
N ALA A 8 -1.49 5.16 1.45
CA ALA A 8 -0.77 5.25 0.18
C ALA A 8 -1.21 6.46 -0.65
N VAL A 9 -2.53 6.64 -0.78
CA VAL A 9 -3.13 7.77 -1.51
C VAL A 9 -2.80 9.10 -0.87
N VAL A 10 -2.97 9.26 0.43
CA VAL A 10 -2.69 10.55 1.09
C VAL A 10 -1.20 10.90 1.03
N ALA A 11 -0.31 9.91 1.15
CA ALA A 11 1.12 10.14 1.11
C ALA A 11 1.70 10.28 -0.31
N GLY A 12 0.98 9.84 -1.35
CA GLY A 12 1.56 9.70 -2.69
C GLY A 12 2.73 8.71 -2.72
N ALA A 13 2.68 7.67 -1.89
CA ALA A 13 3.80 6.75 -1.68
C ALA A 13 3.33 5.29 -1.69
N PHE A 14 4.28 4.38 -1.96
CA PHE A 14 4.01 2.96 -1.75
C PHE A 14 3.80 2.68 -0.26
N CYS A 15 2.70 2.00 0.08
CA CYS A 15 2.40 1.59 1.45
C CYS A 15 2.49 0.06 1.57
N LEU A 16 3.36 -0.40 2.46
CA LEU A 16 3.60 -1.81 2.69
C LEU A 16 3.25 -2.17 4.14
N SER A 17 2.71 -3.37 4.32
CA SER A 17 2.56 -3.97 5.63
C SER A 17 2.85 -5.45 5.58
N SER A 18 3.49 -5.94 6.63
CA SER A 18 3.62 -7.36 6.90
C SER A 18 2.81 -7.68 8.14
N ASN A 19 2.12 -8.81 8.14
CA ASN A 19 1.30 -9.23 9.25
C ASN A 19 1.51 -10.72 9.53
N HIS A 20 1.47 -11.08 10.81
CA HIS A 20 1.56 -12.47 11.23
C HIS A 20 0.30 -13.23 10.82
N ALA A 21 0.47 -14.45 10.32
CA ALA A 21 -0.60 -15.35 9.92
C ALA A 21 -0.57 -16.62 10.77
N GLY A 22 -1.73 -17.27 10.92
CA GLY A 22 -1.85 -18.54 11.62
C GLY A 22 -2.34 -18.39 13.06
N ARG A 23 -2.31 -19.50 13.80
CA ARG A 23 -2.82 -19.55 15.17
C ARG A 23 -1.70 -19.30 16.18
N ALA A 24 -1.92 -18.36 17.09
CA ALA A 24 -1.07 -18.09 18.24
C ALA A 24 -1.92 -18.20 19.50
N ASP A 25 -1.61 -19.16 20.38
CA ASP A 25 -2.39 -19.50 21.57
C ASP A 25 -3.90 -19.66 21.26
N HIS A 26 -4.71 -18.77 21.83
CA HIS A 26 -6.17 -18.72 21.68
C HIS A 26 -6.64 -17.73 20.59
N VAL A 27 -5.72 -17.18 19.78
CA VAL A 27 -6.01 -16.16 18.77
C VAL A 27 -5.67 -16.69 17.36
N GLN A 28 -6.59 -16.49 16.43
CA GLN A 28 -6.34 -16.68 15.00
C GLN A 28 -5.88 -15.35 14.40
N LEU A 29 -4.64 -15.28 13.95
CA LEU A 29 -4.08 -14.12 13.26
C LEU A 29 -4.48 -14.20 11.77
N GLY A 30 -5.03 -13.10 11.28
CA GLY A 30 -5.60 -13.00 9.93
C GLY A 30 -4.57 -12.93 8.80
N GLY A 31 -3.28 -12.71 9.11
CA GLY A 31 -2.24 -12.61 8.09
C GLY A 31 -2.47 -11.46 7.11
N ALA A 32 -2.21 -11.75 5.84
CA ALA A 32 -2.28 -10.83 4.71
C ALA A 32 -1.34 -9.62 4.84
N GLY A 33 -0.10 -9.79 4.40
CA GLY A 33 0.78 -8.67 4.07
C GLY A 33 0.43 -8.11 2.69
N TRP A 34 0.71 -6.82 2.46
CA TRP A 34 0.33 -6.15 1.22
C TRP A 34 1.35 -5.13 0.75
N ILE A 35 1.27 -4.81 -0.54
CA ILE A 35 1.93 -3.67 -1.18
C ILE A 35 0.85 -2.90 -1.92
N CYS A 36 0.72 -1.61 -1.60
CA CYS A 36 -0.18 -0.69 -2.27
C CYS A 36 0.63 0.40 -2.99
N ASP A 37 0.25 0.72 -4.22
CA ASP A 37 0.86 1.82 -4.96
C ASP A 37 0.34 3.19 -4.48
N PRO A 38 0.99 4.29 -4.89
CA PRO A 38 0.57 5.63 -4.52
C PRO A 38 -0.91 5.90 -4.79
N ASP A 39 -1.51 5.33 -5.83
CA ASP A 39 -2.91 5.56 -6.25
C ASP A 39 -3.93 4.65 -5.54
N GLY A 40 -3.48 3.88 -4.55
CA GLY A 40 -4.35 3.02 -3.75
C GLY A 40 -4.61 1.65 -4.37
N VAL A 41 -3.91 1.31 -5.46
CA VAL A 41 -4.01 -0.01 -6.11
C VAL A 41 -3.17 -1.02 -5.32
N VAL A 42 -3.74 -2.18 -5.01
CA VAL A 42 -3.00 -3.27 -4.39
C VAL A 42 -2.22 -4.00 -5.46
N LEU A 43 -0.90 -3.90 -5.37
CA LEU A 43 0.04 -4.55 -6.29
C LEU A 43 0.31 -6.01 -5.89
N ALA A 44 0.28 -6.29 -4.58
CA ALA A 44 0.57 -7.60 -4.05
C ALA A 44 -0.15 -7.85 -2.72
N LEU A 45 -0.49 -9.12 -2.48
CA LEU A 45 -1.04 -9.64 -1.25
C LEU A 45 -0.42 -11.01 -0.97
N THR A 46 0.06 -11.24 0.25
CA THR A 46 0.45 -12.58 0.71
C THR A 46 -0.76 -13.38 1.16
N ASP A 47 -0.68 -14.69 1.02
CA ASP A 47 -1.69 -15.64 1.45
C ASP A 47 -1.02 -16.93 1.96
N ALA A 48 -1.81 -17.98 2.21
CA ALA A 48 -1.30 -19.25 2.71
C ALA A 48 -0.40 -19.99 1.71
N ASP A 49 -0.66 -19.86 0.42
CA ASP A 49 0.10 -20.52 -0.65
C ASP A 49 1.33 -19.70 -1.06
N ARG A 50 1.28 -18.37 -0.84
CA ARG A 50 2.37 -17.44 -1.11
C ARG A 50 2.63 -16.54 0.11
N PRO A 51 3.38 -17.04 1.11
CA PRO A 51 3.54 -16.37 2.40
C PRO A 51 4.49 -15.17 2.37
N PHE A 52 5.26 -15.01 1.30
CA PHE A 52 6.13 -13.85 1.08
C PHE A 52 6.06 -13.40 -0.38
N ILE A 53 6.28 -12.10 -0.62
CA ILE A 53 6.33 -11.50 -1.95
C ILE A 53 7.47 -10.48 -1.99
N THR A 54 8.15 -10.43 -3.14
CA THR A 54 9.12 -9.40 -3.50
C THR A 54 8.62 -8.68 -4.75
N LEU A 55 8.74 -7.36 -4.79
CA LEU A 55 8.36 -6.54 -5.93
C LEU A 55 9.38 -5.42 -6.10
N ASP A 56 9.81 -5.18 -7.33
CA ASP A 56 10.61 -4.01 -7.67
C ASP A 56 9.68 -2.81 -7.86
N LEU A 57 9.97 -1.71 -7.17
CA LEU A 57 9.14 -0.51 -7.18
C LEU A 57 9.83 0.63 -7.91
N ASP A 58 9.15 1.22 -8.89
CA ASP A 58 9.59 2.47 -9.50
C ASP A 58 9.26 3.65 -8.59
N LEU A 59 10.29 4.19 -7.94
CA LEU A 59 10.14 5.32 -7.03
C LEU A 59 9.80 6.63 -7.75
N ALA A 60 10.09 6.76 -9.05
CA ALA A 60 9.71 7.94 -9.81
C ALA A 60 8.19 8.11 -9.89
N ARG A 61 7.44 7.00 -9.81
CA ARG A 61 5.98 7.02 -9.72
C ARG A 61 5.49 7.65 -8.42
N ALA A 62 6.14 7.36 -7.30
CA ALA A 62 5.80 7.98 -6.02
C ALA A 62 6.11 9.48 -6.03
N GLU A 63 7.27 9.88 -6.57
CA GLU A 63 7.59 11.31 -6.70
C GLU A 63 6.58 12.06 -7.57
N SER A 64 6.21 11.48 -8.71
CA SER A 64 5.21 12.07 -9.61
C SER A 64 3.83 12.14 -8.97
N ALA A 65 3.44 11.12 -8.19
CA ALA A 65 2.13 11.05 -7.54
C ALA A 65 1.92 12.17 -6.51
N LYS A 66 2.97 12.63 -5.83
CA LYS A 66 2.89 13.73 -4.83
C LYS A 66 2.48 15.06 -5.44
N SER A 67 2.80 15.29 -6.71
CA SER A 67 2.43 16.50 -7.46
C SER A 67 1.13 16.35 -8.24
N ALA A 68 0.49 15.18 -8.18
CA ALA A 68 -0.77 14.91 -8.86
C ALA A 68 -1.96 15.01 -7.90
N TYR A 69 -3.11 15.39 -8.44
CA TYR A 69 -4.38 15.24 -7.75
C TYR A 69 -4.58 13.78 -7.31
N PRO A 70 -5.07 13.49 -6.09
CA PRO A 70 -5.67 14.41 -5.12
C PRO A 70 -4.70 15.00 -4.08
N ARG A 71 -3.39 14.73 -4.16
CA ARG A 71 -2.42 15.17 -3.13
C ARG A 71 -1.97 16.61 -3.32
N TYR A 72 -1.95 17.05 -4.57
CA TYR A 72 -1.64 18.42 -4.93
C TYR A 72 -2.85 19.04 -5.65
N VAL A 73 -3.19 20.25 -5.23
CA VAL A 73 -4.14 21.12 -5.93
C VAL A 73 -3.33 22.27 -6.47
N ASP A 74 -3.45 22.53 -7.77
CA ASP A 74 -2.88 23.71 -8.39
C ASP A 74 -3.76 24.91 -8.00
N ASP A 75 -3.18 25.84 -7.24
CA ASP A 75 -3.86 27.04 -6.76
C ASP A 75 -3.70 28.23 -7.73
N SER A 76 -3.16 28.00 -8.93
CA SER A 76 -3.08 29.04 -9.96
C SER A 76 -4.47 29.39 -10.54
N PRO A 77 -4.74 30.67 -10.83
CA PRO A 77 -6.02 31.09 -11.40
C PRO A 77 -6.20 30.53 -12.83
N LEU A 78 -7.40 30.01 -13.10
CA LEU A 78 -7.85 29.49 -14.42
C LEU A 78 -7.85 30.54 -15.53
#